data_AF-A0A078A7P3-F1
#
_entry.id   AF-A0A078A7P3-F1
#
_cell.length_a   1.000
_cell.length_b   1.000
_cell.length_c   1.000
_cell.angle_alpha   90.00
_cell.angle_beta   90.00
_cell.angle_gamma   90.00
#
_symmetry.space_group_name_H-M   'P 1'
#
loop_
_entity.id
_entity.type
_entity.pdbx_description
1 polymer ?
#
loop_
_entity_poly.entity_id
_entity_poly.type
_entity_poly.pdbx_seq_one_letter_code
_entity_poly.pdbx_strand_id
1 'polypeptide(L)'
;MEYVHDIKLILGAKKANTKSRLLNESVTIAKFEEKFQITTMVDVDSDGKPSKEKMSKLTVYSIAKDKSKTSLGEADLNLCDYGENDYRNLKLPLRKCDDSAAYIEVAIRGTQAQEKTPRGRESIDSNNQLSMALEDLEKEKRATKKIKQDKEEQIRTLTEKINTLQTNLENTKTEVAHLHKQKRGLTEDKERMDKETESLKKKVELRDLSIADKDHEIQKIKDKQKEFEQKFQELNNQIENKKNQTLKEIAEAHQRLEETVKQVRKFYDYERFDIDYLGDAVLFSKADVPQSQNQVVITTPGSRQYRGR
;
A
#
# COMPACT_ATOMS: atom_id res chain seq x y z
N MET A 1 -20.76 -52.19 -64.25
CA MET A 1 -19.67 -52.48 -63.29
C MET A 1 -19.28 -51.17 -62.66
N GLU A 2 -19.92 -50.78 -61.55
CA GLU A 2 -19.55 -49.60 -60.78
C GLU A 2 -18.64 -50.05 -59.63
N TYR A 3 -17.39 -49.63 -59.66
CA TYR A 3 -16.46 -49.83 -58.55
C TYR A 3 -16.76 -48.78 -57.48
N VAL A 4 -17.55 -49.16 -56.47
CA VAL A 4 -17.69 -48.41 -55.23
C VAL A 4 -16.46 -48.69 -54.38
N HIS A 5 -15.48 -47.78 -54.39
CA HIS A 5 -14.40 -47.79 -53.41
C HIS A 5 -14.93 -47.22 -52.09
N ASP A 6 -15.43 -48.11 -51.24
CA ASP A 6 -15.70 -47.84 -49.82
C ASP A 6 -14.36 -47.70 -49.07
N ILE A 7 -13.76 -46.50 -49.13
CA ILE A 7 -12.65 -46.14 -48.24
C ILE A 7 -13.27 -45.72 -46.90
N LYS A 8 -13.36 -46.68 -45.97
CA LYS A 8 -13.64 -46.39 -44.56
C LYS A 8 -12.47 -45.63 -43.95
N LEU A 9 -12.47 -44.31 -44.07
CA LEU A 9 -11.64 -43.40 -43.28
C LEU A 9 -12.18 -43.36 -41.84
N ILE A 10 -11.60 -44.16 -40.96
CA ILE A 10 -11.82 -44.06 -39.52
C ILE A 10 -11.18 -42.74 -39.04
N LEU A 11 -11.97 -41.66 -39.04
CA LEU A 11 -11.58 -40.37 -38.48
C LEU A 11 -11.77 -40.40 -36.96
N GLY A 12 -10.74 -40.86 -36.26
CA GLY A 12 -10.64 -40.64 -34.81
C GLY A 12 -10.54 -39.15 -34.48
N ALA A 13 -11.06 -38.73 -33.33
CA ALA A 13 -10.94 -37.36 -32.83
C ALA A 13 -9.46 -36.96 -32.72
N LYS A 14 -9.00 -36.08 -33.61
CA LYS A 14 -7.63 -35.56 -33.60
C LYS A 14 -7.48 -34.60 -32.43
N LYS A 15 -6.54 -34.90 -31.53
CA LYS A 15 -6.26 -34.09 -30.35
C LYS A 15 -4.93 -33.37 -30.55
N ALA A 16 -4.94 -32.05 -30.49
CA ALA A 16 -3.71 -31.27 -30.32
C ALA A 16 -3.44 -31.14 -28.82
N ASN A 17 -2.29 -31.63 -28.36
CA ASN A 17 -1.87 -31.42 -26.97
C ASN A 17 -1.28 -30.02 -26.85
N THR A 18 -2.02 -29.13 -26.17
CA THR A 18 -1.52 -27.82 -25.75
C THR A 18 -0.76 -27.95 -24.43
N LYS A 19 0.13 -27.00 -24.13
CA LYS A 19 0.83 -27.00 -22.84
C LYS A 19 -0.16 -26.58 -21.75
N SER A 20 -0.28 -27.38 -20.69
CA SER A 20 -1.03 -26.96 -19.52
C SER A 20 -0.28 -25.83 -18.81
N ARG A 21 -0.95 -24.70 -18.57
CA ARG A 21 -0.44 -23.61 -17.72
C ARG A 21 -1.34 -23.46 -16.52
N LEU A 22 -0.75 -23.39 -15.33
CA LEU A 22 -1.49 -23.01 -14.13
C LEU A 22 -1.80 -21.52 -14.24
N LEU A 23 -3.07 -21.17 -14.35
CA LEU A 23 -3.52 -19.78 -14.25
C LEU A 23 -3.63 -19.42 -12.76
N ASN A 24 -3.22 -18.19 -12.43
CA ASN A 24 -3.40 -17.63 -11.08
C ASN A 24 -4.79 -16.99 -10.98
N GLU A 25 -5.40 -17.01 -9.79
CA GLU A 25 -6.75 -16.46 -9.52
C GLU A 25 -6.86 -14.96 -9.82
N SER A 26 -5.73 -14.26 -9.94
CA SER A 26 -5.65 -12.84 -10.29
C SER A 26 -5.67 -12.54 -11.80
N VAL A 27 -5.74 -13.55 -12.67
CA VAL A 27 -5.72 -13.36 -14.13
C VAL A 27 -7.15 -13.19 -14.65
N THR A 28 -7.52 -11.96 -15.00
CA THR A 28 -8.83 -11.62 -15.59
C THR A 28 -8.95 -11.98 -17.06
N ILE A 29 -7.83 -12.07 -17.79
CA ILE A 29 -7.78 -12.44 -19.21
C ILE A 29 -6.62 -13.41 -19.44
N ALA A 30 -6.93 -14.62 -19.87
CA ALA A 30 -5.92 -15.61 -20.24
C ALA A 30 -5.72 -15.62 -21.77
N LYS A 31 -4.56 -15.17 -22.25
CA LYS A 31 -4.17 -15.25 -23.66
C LYS A 31 -3.17 -16.39 -23.87
N PHE A 32 -3.49 -17.32 -24.77
CA PHE A 32 -2.62 -18.42 -25.16
C PHE A 32 -2.24 -18.28 -26.62
N GLU A 33 -0.95 -18.14 -26.90
CA GLU A 33 -0.40 -18.14 -28.25
C GLU A 33 0.40 -19.42 -28.45
N GLU A 34 -0.26 -20.47 -28.95
CA GLU A 34 0.35 -21.78 -29.18
C GLU A 34 0.16 -22.21 -30.64
N LYS A 35 1.25 -22.70 -31.25
CA LYS A 35 1.24 -23.23 -32.61
C LYS A 35 1.11 -24.74 -32.55
N PHE A 36 0.05 -25.28 -33.16
CA PHE A 36 -0.15 -26.71 -33.31
C PHE A 36 -0.49 -27.04 -34.76
N GLN A 37 -0.10 -28.23 -35.22
CA GLN A 37 -0.35 -28.69 -36.59
C GLN A 37 -1.33 -29.87 -36.55
N ILE A 38 -2.46 -29.73 -37.23
CA ILE A 38 -3.43 -30.81 -37.44
C ILE A 38 -3.52 -31.05 -38.94
N THR A 39 -2.99 -32.18 -39.41
CA THR A 39 -3.06 -32.55 -40.83
C THR A 39 -4.38 -33.23 -41.12
N THR A 40 -5.22 -32.64 -41.96
CA THR A 40 -6.48 -33.25 -42.43
C THR A 40 -6.48 -33.32 -43.94
N MET A 41 -6.72 -34.52 -44.48
CA MET A 41 -6.88 -34.73 -45.91
C MET A 41 -8.31 -34.36 -46.32
N VAL A 42 -8.42 -33.63 -47.43
CA VAL A 42 -9.67 -33.19 -48.04
C VAL A 42 -9.52 -33.39 -49.54
N ASP A 43 -10.55 -33.96 -50.17
CA ASP A 43 -10.55 -34.15 -51.62
C ASP A 43 -10.76 -32.78 -52.28
N VAL A 44 -9.83 -32.39 -53.15
CA VAL A 44 -9.88 -31.12 -53.88
C VAL A 44 -10.29 -31.34 -55.33
N ASP A 45 -10.98 -30.37 -55.91
CA ASP A 45 -11.29 -30.32 -57.34
C ASP A 45 -10.07 -29.90 -58.18
N SER A 46 -10.24 -29.83 -59.50
CA SER A 46 -9.19 -29.39 -60.44
C SER A 46 -8.69 -27.96 -60.18
N ASP A 47 -9.45 -27.15 -59.44
CA ASP A 47 -9.14 -25.76 -59.11
C ASP A 47 -8.48 -25.64 -57.71
N GLY A 48 -8.18 -26.76 -57.05
CA GLY A 48 -7.54 -26.80 -55.74
C GLY A 48 -8.44 -26.40 -54.58
N LYS A 49 -9.77 -26.40 -54.79
CA LYS A 49 -10.78 -26.14 -53.76
C LYS A 49 -11.37 -27.44 -53.23
N PRO A 50 -11.75 -27.50 -51.95
CA PRO A 50 -12.44 -28.67 -51.40
C PRO A 50 -13.72 -29.02 -52.15
N SER A 51 -13.75 -30.21 -52.75
CA SER A 51 -14.85 -30.71 -53.59
C SER A 51 -16.14 -31.06 -52.81
N LYS A 52 -16.04 -31.24 -51.49
CA LYS A 52 -17.15 -31.57 -50.59
C LYS A 52 -17.11 -30.68 -49.36
N GLU A 53 -18.29 -30.26 -48.92
CA GLU A 53 -18.44 -29.48 -47.68
C GLU A 53 -17.91 -30.28 -46.48
N LYS A 54 -17.05 -29.65 -45.67
CA LYS A 54 -16.42 -30.28 -44.51
C LYS A 54 -16.37 -29.33 -43.33
N MET A 55 -17.40 -29.41 -42.50
CA MET A 55 -17.47 -28.73 -41.22
C MET A 55 -16.65 -29.48 -40.17
N SER A 56 -15.70 -28.80 -39.56
CA SER A 56 -14.91 -29.29 -38.43
C SER A 56 -15.37 -28.60 -37.16
N LYS A 57 -15.69 -29.40 -36.13
CA LYS A 57 -16.05 -28.89 -34.81
C LYS A 57 -14.81 -28.86 -33.91
N LEU A 58 -14.45 -27.67 -33.45
CA LEU A 58 -13.36 -27.44 -32.51
C LEU A 58 -13.94 -27.33 -31.10
N THR A 59 -13.38 -28.09 -30.15
CA THR A 59 -13.79 -28.04 -28.74
C THR A 59 -12.60 -27.69 -27.88
N VAL A 60 -12.75 -26.66 -27.05
CA VAL A 60 -11.73 -26.21 -26.10
C VAL A 60 -12.02 -26.84 -24.74
N TYR A 61 -10.99 -27.42 -24.11
CA TYR A 61 -11.11 -28.04 -22.79
C TYR A 61 -10.17 -27.38 -21.79
N SER A 62 -10.64 -27.17 -20.56
CA SER A 62 -9.78 -26.98 -19.40
C SER A 62 -9.44 -28.34 -18.80
N ILE A 63 -8.19 -28.49 -18.33
CA ILE A 63 -7.72 -29.69 -17.66
C ILE A 63 -7.34 -29.28 -16.24
N ALA A 64 -8.06 -29.77 -15.23
CA ALA A 64 -7.75 -29.52 -13.84
C ALA A 64 -6.58 -30.39 -13.35
N LYS A 65 -6.07 -30.11 -12.14
CA LYS A 65 -4.92 -30.83 -11.55
C LYS A 65 -5.15 -32.33 -11.40
N ASP A 66 -6.39 -32.75 -11.22
CA ASP A 66 -6.85 -34.14 -11.15
C ASP A 66 -7.03 -34.80 -12.53
N LYS A 67 -6.67 -34.11 -13.62
CA LYS A 67 -6.86 -34.51 -15.02
C LYS A 67 -8.32 -34.60 -15.46
N SER A 68 -9.26 -34.09 -14.66
CA SER A 68 -10.64 -33.92 -15.12
C SER A 68 -10.68 -32.89 -16.26
N LYS A 69 -11.56 -33.12 -17.22
CA LYS A 69 -11.70 -32.29 -18.42
C LYS A 69 -13.05 -31.60 -18.39
N THR A 70 -13.05 -30.27 -18.44
CA THR A 70 -14.27 -29.47 -18.54
C THR A 70 -14.27 -28.76 -19.88
N SER A 71 -15.37 -28.85 -20.63
CA SER A 71 -15.51 -28.15 -21.90
C SER A 71 -15.67 -26.65 -21.64
N LEU A 72 -14.82 -25.82 -22.24
CA LEU A 72 -14.88 -24.36 -22.15
C LEU A 72 -15.72 -23.74 -23.26
N GLY A 73 -15.85 -24.40 -24.41
CA GLY A 73 -16.62 -23.90 -25.53
C GLY A 73 -16.35 -24.68 -26.83
N GLU A 74 -17.20 -24.44 -27.82
CA GLU A 74 -17.19 -25.08 -29.13
C GLU A 74 -17.20 -24.04 -30.24
N ALA A 75 -16.43 -24.25 -31.31
CA ALA A 75 -16.46 -23.42 -32.51
C ALA A 75 -16.59 -24.31 -33.76
N ASP A 76 -17.39 -23.86 -34.72
CA ASP A 76 -17.50 -24.50 -36.02
C ASP A 76 -16.51 -23.86 -36.99
N LEU A 77 -15.81 -24.69 -37.75
CA LEU A 77 -14.81 -24.28 -38.73
C LEU A 77 -15.15 -24.94 -40.06
N ASN A 78 -15.44 -24.15 -41.09
CA ASN A 78 -15.64 -24.67 -42.44
C ASN A 78 -14.29 -24.85 -43.13
N LEU A 79 -13.88 -26.09 -43.39
CA LEU A 79 -12.60 -26.34 -44.07
C LEU A 79 -12.66 -26.05 -45.57
N CYS A 80 -13.86 -25.82 -46.13
CA CYS A 80 -14.05 -25.54 -47.55
C CYS A 80 -13.69 -24.12 -47.96
N ASP A 81 -13.59 -23.22 -46.98
CA ASP A 81 -13.19 -21.84 -47.22
C ASP A 81 -11.69 -21.69 -47.51
N TYR A 82 -10.93 -22.80 -47.48
CA TYR A 82 -9.47 -22.83 -47.57
C TYR A 82 -9.01 -23.69 -48.76
N GLY A 83 -8.46 -23.03 -49.78
CA GLY A 83 -7.84 -23.68 -50.94
C GLY A 83 -6.35 -23.97 -50.76
N GLU A 84 -5.75 -24.60 -51.76
CA GLU A 84 -4.30 -24.78 -51.83
C GLU A 84 -3.57 -23.43 -51.78
N ASN A 85 -2.58 -23.29 -50.88
CA ASN A 85 -1.81 -22.05 -50.65
C ASN A 85 -2.60 -20.85 -50.11
N ASP A 86 -3.89 -21.00 -49.77
CA ASP A 86 -4.66 -19.95 -49.10
C ASP A 86 -4.32 -19.95 -47.60
N TYR A 87 -3.82 -18.82 -47.09
CA TYR A 87 -3.53 -18.60 -45.69
C TYR A 87 -4.51 -17.59 -45.12
N ARG A 88 -5.34 -18.03 -44.16
CA ARG A 88 -6.28 -17.15 -43.48
C ARG A 88 -6.24 -17.32 -41.98
N ASN A 89 -6.38 -16.19 -41.30
CA ASN A 89 -6.57 -16.11 -39.86
C ASN A 89 -8.05 -15.82 -39.58
N LEU A 90 -8.72 -16.72 -38.87
CA LEU A 90 -10.11 -16.53 -38.46
C LEU A 90 -10.21 -16.40 -36.95
N LYS A 91 -11.07 -15.48 -36.52
CA LYS A 91 -11.51 -15.33 -35.15
C LYS A 91 -12.88 -15.99 -35.00
N LEU A 92 -12.91 -17.18 -34.43
CA LEU A 92 -14.11 -17.99 -34.30
C LEU A 92 -14.70 -17.79 -32.88
N PRO A 93 -15.94 -17.28 -32.75
CA PRO A 93 -16.58 -17.13 -31.44
C PRO A 93 -16.88 -18.49 -30.82
N LEU A 94 -16.66 -18.62 -29.52
CA LEU A 94 -16.95 -19.86 -28.79
C LEU A 94 -18.43 -19.91 -28.41
N ARG A 95 -19.13 -20.94 -28.86
CA ARG A 95 -20.47 -21.32 -28.42
C ARG A 95 -20.37 -22.17 -27.17
N LYS A 96 -21.41 -22.14 -26.32
CA LYS A 96 -21.44 -22.87 -25.03
C LYS A 96 -20.27 -22.47 -24.10
N CYS A 97 -19.89 -21.20 -24.16
CA CYS A 97 -18.97 -20.57 -23.21
C CYS A 97 -19.78 -19.59 -22.34
N ASP A 98 -19.43 -19.46 -21.07
CA ASP A 98 -20.09 -18.52 -20.16
C ASP A 98 -19.81 -17.06 -20.54
N ASP A 99 -18.68 -16.82 -21.22
CA ASP A 99 -18.31 -15.51 -21.75
C ASP A 99 -18.71 -15.37 -23.22
N SER A 100 -19.67 -14.47 -23.47
CA SER A 100 -20.14 -14.12 -24.82
C SER A 100 -19.08 -13.48 -25.72
N ALA A 101 -18.02 -12.92 -25.15
CA ALA A 101 -16.91 -12.33 -25.89
C ALA A 101 -15.77 -13.33 -26.18
N ALA A 102 -15.87 -14.58 -25.70
CA ALA A 102 -14.83 -15.58 -25.86
C ALA A 102 -14.70 -16.06 -27.32
N TYR A 103 -13.46 -16.26 -27.77
CA TYR A 103 -13.16 -16.68 -29.13
C TYR A 103 -11.86 -17.49 -29.20
N ILE A 104 -11.67 -18.20 -30.32
CA ILE A 104 -10.39 -18.81 -30.69
C ILE A 104 -9.90 -18.22 -32.02
N GLU A 105 -8.61 -17.94 -32.09
CA GLU A 105 -7.95 -17.55 -33.34
C GLU A 105 -7.28 -18.76 -33.97
N VAL A 106 -7.62 -19.05 -35.24
CA VAL A 106 -7.09 -20.20 -35.98
C VAL A 106 -6.46 -19.72 -37.28
N ALA A 107 -5.23 -20.14 -37.52
CA ALA A 107 -4.48 -19.91 -38.75
C ALA A 107 -4.36 -21.23 -39.53
N ILE A 108 -4.86 -21.28 -40.76
CA ILE A 108 -4.88 -22.52 -41.58
C ILE A 108 -4.22 -22.26 -42.93
N ARG A 109 -3.50 -23.28 -43.42
CA ARG A 109 -2.90 -23.33 -44.76
C ARG A 109 -3.06 -24.72 -45.37
N GLY A 110 -3.54 -24.80 -46.61
CA GLY A 110 -3.55 -26.04 -47.41
C GLY A 110 -2.18 -26.34 -48.05
N THR A 111 -1.79 -27.61 -48.11
CA THR A 111 -0.56 -28.09 -48.79
C THR A 111 -0.82 -29.40 -49.53
N GLN A 112 -0.22 -29.59 -50.71
CA GLN A 112 -0.30 -30.87 -51.44
C GLN A 112 0.39 -32.01 -50.69
N ALA A 113 -0.23 -33.19 -50.71
CA ALA A 113 0.36 -34.41 -50.19
C ALA A 113 1.32 -35.01 -51.23
N GLN A 114 2.59 -35.19 -50.88
CA GLN A 114 3.55 -35.88 -51.76
C GLN A 114 3.34 -37.40 -51.71
N GLU A 115 3.01 -38.02 -52.84
CA GLU A 115 3.04 -39.47 -53.02
C GLU A 115 4.49 -39.99 -53.04
N LYS A 116 4.80 -40.99 -52.22
CA LYS A 116 6.12 -41.64 -52.18
C LYS A 116 6.20 -42.73 -53.26
N THR A 117 7.00 -42.54 -54.29
CA THR A 117 7.31 -43.55 -55.34
C THR A 117 8.49 -44.47 -54.98
N PRO A 118 8.44 -45.79 -55.23
CA PRO A 118 9.58 -46.71 -55.10
C PRO A 118 10.40 -46.88 -56.40
N ARG A 119 11.74 -46.92 -56.31
CA ARG A 119 12.70 -47.04 -57.44
C ARG A 119 12.95 -48.52 -57.84
N GLY A 120 12.90 -48.82 -59.13
CA GLY A 120 13.28 -50.10 -59.74
C GLY A 120 14.76 -50.15 -60.20
N ARG A 121 15.32 -51.37 -60.25
CA ARG A 121 16.68 -51.73 -60.72
C ARG A 121 16.61 -52.34 -62.11
N GLU A 122 17.58 -52.02 -62.98
CA GLU A 122 17.96 -52.84 -64.14
C GLU A 122 19.50 -52.85 -64.33
N SER A 123 19.98 -53.88 -65.03
CA SER A 123 21.33 -54.45 -65.06
C SER A 123 21.97 -54.44 -66.47
N ILE A 124 23.31 -54.65 -66.52
CA ILE A 124 24.16 -55.30 -67.58
C ILE A 124 25.26 -54.39 -68.23
N ASP A 125 26.56 -54.70 -68.04
CA ASP A 125 27.51 -55.30 -69.04
C ASP A 125 29.01 -55.24 -68.61
N SER A 126 29.78 -56.31 -68.83
CA SER A 126 30.95 -56.68 -68.00
C SER A 126 32.27 -56.78 -68.77
N ASN A 127 33.18 -55.80 -68.60
CA ASN A 127 34.62 -56.03 -68.32
C ASN A 127 35.48 -54.75 -68.39
N ASN A 128 35.22 -53.81 -69.30
CA ASN A 128 35.85 -52.47 -69.25
C ASN A 128 35.13 -51.50 -68.30
N GLN A 129 33.82 -51.71 -68.10
CA GLN A 129 33.07 -51.05 -67.03
C GLN A 129 33.46 -51.55 -65.64
N LEU A 130 33.99 -52.77 -65.50
CA LEU A 130 34.33 -53.35 -64.19
C LEU A 130 35.49 -52.61 -63.51
N SER A 131 36.50 -52.18 -64.27
CA SER A 131 37.63 -51.41 -63.74
C SER A 131 37.20 -50.00 -63.32
N MET A 132 36.44 -49.30 -64.17
CA MET A 132 35.86 -47.99 -63.83
C MET A 132 34.87 -48.09 -62.67
N ALA A 133 34.00 -49.12 -62.67
CA ALA A 133 33.05 -49.37 -61.61
C ALA A 133 33.75 -49.74 -60.30
N LEU A 134 34.88 -50.44 -60.31
CA LEU A 134 35.69 -50.69 -59.11
C LEU A 134 36.29 -49.40 -58.55
N GLU A 135 36.81 -48.53 -59.42
CA GLU A 135 37.36 -47.24 -59.03
C GLU A 135 36.28 -46.29 -58.49
N ASP A 136 35.09 -46.30 -59.10
CA ASP A 136 33.91 -45.59 -58.64
C ASP A 136 33.37 -46.18 -57.33
N LEU A 137 33.38 -47.50 -57.17
CA LEU A 137 32.99 -48.18 -55.92
C LEU A 137 33.98 -47.85 -54.78
N GLU A 138 35.28 -47.77 -55.06
CA GLU A 138 36.27 -47.33 -54.08
C GLU A 138 36.12 -45.86 -53.70
N LYS A 139 35.86 -44.97 -54.67
CA LYS A 139 35.55 -43.56 -54.40
C LYS A 139 34.27 -43.43 -53.58
N GLU A 140 33.22 -44.19 -53.92
CA GLU A 140 31.95 -44.21 -53.19
C GLU A 140 32.13 -44.76 -51.77
N LYS A 141 32.95 -45.80 -51.59
CA LYS A 141 33.31 -46.35 -50.26
C LYS A 141 34.09 -45.34 -49.40
N ARG A 142 35.00 -44.56 -50.01
CA ARG A 142 35.73 -43.48 -49.31
C ARG A 142 34.79 -42.32 -48.96
N ALA A 143 33.90 -41.93 -49.87
CA ALA A 143 32.91 -40.89 -49.64
C ALA A 143 31.92 -41.26 -48.53
N THR A 144 31.41 -42.50 -48.54
CA THR A 144 30.52 -43.02 -47.50
C THR A 144 31.21 -43.14 -46.14
N LYS A 145 32.49 -43.55 -46.09
CA LYS A 145 33.28 -43.55 -44.85
C LYS A 145 33.44 -42.13 -44.29
N LYS A 146 33.70 -41.14 -45.14
CA LYS A 146 33.83 -39.73 -44.74
C LYS A 146 32.49 -39.17 -44.23
N ILE A 147 31.39 -39.41 -44.95
CA ILE A 147 30.03 -39.03 -44.50
C ILE A 147 29.68 -39.68 -43.16
N LYS A 148 30.08 -40.94 -42.96
CA LYS A 148 29.85 -41.65 -41.68
C LYS A 148 30.62 -40.97 -40.54
N GLN A 149 31.89 -40.64 -40.76
CA GLN A 149 32.72 -39.95 -39.79
C GLN A 149 32.16 -38.55 -39.45
N ASP A 150 31.75 -37.78 -40.44
CA ASP A 150 31.12 -36.46 -40.24
C ASP A 150 29.82 -36.57 -39.43
N LYS A 151 29.01 -37.60 -39.70
CA LYS A 151 27.79 -37.88 -38.92
C LYS A 151 28.09 -38.30 -37.49
N GLU A 152 29.11 -39.13 -37.27
CA GLU A 152 29.55 -39.52 -35.92
C GLU A 152 30.03 -38.31 -35.12
N GLU A 153 30.73 -37.39 -35.75
CA GLU A 153 31.20 -36.15 -35.13
C GLU A 153 30.03 -35.19 -34.80
N GLN A 154 29.08 -35.04 -35.71
CA GLN A 154 27.83 -34.31 -35.44
C GLN A 154 27.04 -34.92 -34.26
N ILE A 155 26.97 -36.25 -34.17
CA ILE A 155 26.31 -36.95 -33.06
C ILE A 155 27.04 -36.63 -31.75
N ARG A 156 28.38 -36.64 -31.73
CA ARG A 156 29.15 -36.26 -30.53
C ARG A 156 28.86 -34.84 -30.09
N THR A 157 28.93 -33.87 -31.01
CA THR A 157 28.65 -32.46 -30.68
C THR A 157 27.21 -32.25 -30.20
N LEU A 158 26.23 -32.93 -30.80
CA LEU A 158 24.85 -32.87 -30.33
C LEU A 158 24.69 -33.49 -28.94
N THR A 159 25.39 -34.59 -28.67
CA THR A 159 25.37 -35.25 -27.36
C THR A 159 25.96 -34.35 -26.27
N GLU A 160 27.07 -33.68 -26.55
CA GLU A 160 27.67 -32.69 -25.65
C GLU A 160 26.72 -31.54 -25.36
N LYS A 161 26.08 -30.98 -26.40
CA LYS A 161 25.06 -29.92 -26.23
C LYS A 161 23.88 -30.39 -25.39
N ILE A 162 23.41 -31.62 -25.58
CA ILE A 162 22.33 -32.20 -24.78
C ILE A 162 22.74 -32.25 -23.30
N ASN A 163 23.95 -32.73 -23.00
CA ASN A 163 24.44 -32.81 -21.63
C ASN A 163 24.55 -31.42 -20.98
N THR A 164 25.10 -30.43 -21.69
CA THR A 164 25.17 -29.05 -21.18
C THR A 164 23.79 -28.47 -20.91
N LEU A 165 22.82 -28.69 -21.82
CA LEU A 165 21.45 -28.24 -21.63
C LEU A 165 20.77 -28.92 -20.45
N GLN A 166 21.04 -30.21 -20.22
CA GLN A 166 20.52 -30.94 -19.06
C GLN A 166 21.08 -30.39 -17.75
N THR A 167 22.39 -30.12 -17.68
CA THR A 167 23.01 -29.50 -16.50
C THR A 167 22.44 -28.11 -16.23
N ASN A 168 22.30 -27.27 -17.26
CA ASN A 168 21.73 -25.93 -17.12
C ASN A 168 20.26 -25.98 -16.67
N LEU A 169 19.48 -26.93 -17.20
CA LEU A 169 18.10 -27.14 -16.78
C LEU A 169 18.01 -27.50 -15.30
N GLU A 170 18.89 -28.39 -14.82
CA GLU A 170 18.89 -28.80 -13.41
C GLU A 170 19.30 -27.65 -12.48
N ASN A 171 20.32 -26.87 -12.86
CA ASN A 171 20.70 -25.65 -12.13
C ASN A 171 19.56 -24.62 -12.07
N THR A 172 18.82 -24.46 -13.17
CA THR A 172 17.68 -23.54 -13.20
C THR A 172 16.55 -24.02 -12.28
N LYS A 173 16.30 -25.33 -12.20
CA LYS A 173 15.29 -25.89 -11.28
C LYS A 173 15.65 -25.65 -9.83
N THR A 174 16.92 -25.85 -9.45
CA THR A 174 17.37 -25.64 -8.07
C THR A 174 17.26 -24.16 -7.69
N GLU A 175 17.62 -23.25 -8.60
CA GLU A 175 17.46 -21.81 -8.41
C GLU A 175 15.99 -21.42 -8.24
N VAL A 176 15.09 -21.93 -9.08
CA VAL A 176 13.64 -21.68 -8.98
C VAL A 176 13.08 -22.19 -7.63
N ALA A 177 13.52 -23.36 -7.17
CA ALA A 177 13.12 -23.88 -5.87
C ALA A 177 13.61 -22.99 -4.71
N HIS A 178 14.85 -22.49 -4.79
CA HIS A 178 15.39 -21.54 -3.83
C HIS A 178 14.59 -20.23 -3.81
N LEU A 179 14.30 -19.65 -4.97
CA LEU A 179 13.50 -18.43 -5.11
C LEU A 179 12.07 -18.63 -4.57
N HIS A 180 11.46 -19.79 -4.77
CA HIS A 180 10.17 -20.10 -4.17
C HIS A 180 10.21 -20.13 -2.65
N LYS A 181 11.27 -20.71 -2.05
CA LYS A 181 11.47 -20.71 -0.60
C LYS A 181 11.68 -19.29 -0.07
N GLN A 182 12.50 -18.48 -0.75
CA GLN A 182 12.74 -17.09 -0.39
C GLN A 182 11.45 -16.27 -0.46
N LYS A 183 10.66 -16.43 -1.53
CA LYS A 183 9.36 -15.77 -1.69
C LYS A 183 8.41 -16.12 -0.54
N ARG A 184 8.36 -17.39 -0.12
CA ARG A 184 7.52 -17.81 1.01
C ARG A 184 7.92 -17.11 2.32
N GLY A 185 9.22 -17.08 2.62
CA GLY A 185 9.73 -16.39 3.81
C GLY A 185 9.39 -14.89 3.81
N LEU A 186 9.57 -14.22 2.67
CA LEU A 186 9.20 -12.80 2.53
C LEU A 186 7.70 -12.56 2.70
N THR A 187 6.84 -13.47 2.25
CA THR A 187 5.39 -13.37 2.49
C THR A 187 5.05 -13.49 3.98
N GLU A 188 5.65 -14.46 4.68
CA GLU A 188 5.44 -14.65 6.12
C GLU A 188 5.94 -13.44 6.93
N ASP A 189 7.09 -12.87 6.55
CA ASP A 189 7.64 -11.66 7.16
C ASP A 189 6.72 -10.45 6.93
N LYS A 190 6.16 -10.32 5.73
CA LYS A 190 5.18 -9.27 5.42
C LYS A 190 3.95 -9.39 6.30
N GLU A 191 3.36 -10.58 6.42
CA GLU A 191 2.19 -10.80 7.28
C GLU A 191 2.47 -10.48 8.76
N ARG A 192 3.69 -10.79 9.25
CA ARG A 192 4.10 -10.43 10.60
C ARG A 192 4.17 -8.91 10.79
N MET A 193 4.78 -8.20 9.84
CA MET A 193 4.89 -6.73 9.89
C MET A 193 3.52 -6.04 9.79
N ASP A 194 2.60 -6.59 8.99
CA ASP A 194 1.23 -6.07 8.88
C ASP A 194 0.49 -6.16 10.22
N LYS A 195 0.61 -7.30 10.93
CA LYS A 195 0.03 -7.47 12.28
C LYS A 195 0.65 -6.52 13.32
N GLU A 196 1.96 -6.30 13.26
CA GLU A 196 2.64 -5.34 14.14
C GLU A 196 2.16 -3.91 13.89
N THR A 197 2.00 -3.54 12.62
CA THR A 197 1.49 -2.23 12.19
C THR A 197 0.07 -2.00 12.70
N GLU A 198 -0.83 -2.98 12.58
CA GLU A 198 -2.18 -2.89 13.13
C GLU A 198 -2.19 -2.73 14.66
N SER A 199 -1.32 -3.46 15.36
CA SER A 199 -1.18 -3.35 16.81
C SER A 199 -0.70 -1.96 17.24
N LEU A 200 0.30 -1.42 16.55
CA LEU A 200 0.80 -0.06 16.80
C LEU A 200 -0.26 0.99 16.50
N LYS A 201 -1.02 0.85 15.42
CA LYS A 201 -2.11 1.77 15.08
C LYS A 201 -3.16 1.84 16.19
N LYS A 202 -3.59 0.69 16.73
CA LYS A 202 -4.51 0.63 17.87
C LYS A 202 -3.95 1.31 19.13
N LYS A 203 -2.64 1.15 19.39
CA LYS A 203 -1.98 1.83 20.53
C LYS A 203 -1.96 3.34 20.35
N VAL A 204 -1.76 3.84 19.13
CA VAL A 204 -1.82 5.28 18.82
C VAL A 204 -3.24 5.80 19.04
N GLU A 205 -4.26 5.14 18.50
CA GLU A 205 -5.66 5.54 18.69
C GLU A 205 -6.05 5.64 20.18
N LEU A 206 -5.62 4.67 21.00
CA LEU A 206 -5.85 4.72 22.45
C LEU A 206 -5.11 5.88 23.14
N ARG A 207 -3.90 6.22 22.67
CA ARG A 207 -3.14 7.36 23.20
C ARG A 207 -3.80 8.67 22.83
N ASP A 208 -4.32 8.82 21.62
CA ASP A 208 -5.02 10.01 21.16
C ASP A 208 -6.29 10.26 21.98
N LEU A 209 -7.07 9.20 22.26
CA LEU A 209 -8.23 9.29 23.16
C LEU A 209 -7.82 9.74 24.57
N SER A 210 -6.76 9.16 25.13
CA SER A 210 -6.25 9.56 26.44
C SER A 210 -5.73 11.00 26.48
N ILE A 211 -5.18 11.52 25.37
CA ILE A 211 -4.77 12.92 25.25
C ILE A 211 -6.01 13.82 25.25
N ALA A 212 -7.03 13.50 24.46
CA ALA A 212 -8.28 14.26 24.40
C ALA A 212 -8.96 14.37 25.77
N ASP A 213 -9.00 13.27 26.54
CA ASP A 213 -9.53 13.28 27.91
C ASP A 213 -8.76 14.22 28.84
N LYS A 214 -7.43 14.19 28.76
CA LYS A 214 -6.55 15.08 29.55
C LYS A 214 -6.68 16.53 29.15
N ASP A 215 -6.81 16.83 27.85
CA ASP A 215 -7.01 18.20 27.37
C ASP A 215 -8.33 18.78 27.87
N HIS A 216 -9.38 17.97 27.91
CA HIS A 216 -10.66 18.36 28.49
C HIS A 216 -10.56 18.60 30.01
N GLU A 217 -9.79 17.78 30.73
CA GLU A 217 -9.51 17.99 32.16
C GLU A 217 -8.71 19.29 32.41
N ILE A 218 -7.68 19.55 31.59
CA ILE A 218 -6.91 20.79 31.62
C ILE A 218 -7.82 22.00 31.38
N GLN A 219 -8.75 21.90 30.43
CA GLN A 219 -9.68 23.00 30.16
C GLN A 219 -10.58 23.29 31.36
N LYS A 220 -11.14 22.26 31.99
CA LYS A 220 -11.93 22.41 33.23
C LYS A 220 -11.12 23.07 34.36
N ILE A 221 -9.85 22.71 34.50
CA ILE A 221 -8.97 23.32 35.51
C ILE A 221 -8.71 24.80 35.19
N LYS A 222 -8.46 25.14 33.92
CA LYS A 222 -8.28 26.54 33.48
C LYS A 222 -9.53 27.38 33.74
N ASP A 223 -10.71 26.85 33.47
CA ASP A 223 -11.97 27.55 33.71
C ASP A 223 -12.15 27.83 35.21
N LYS A 224 -11.92 26.84 36.07
CA LYS A 224 -11.93 27.03 37.53
C LYS A 224 -10.88 28.04 38.01
N GLN A 225 -9.69 28.02 37.44
CA GLN A 225 -8.65 29.00 37.78
C GLN A 225 -9.10 30.42 37.44
N LYS A 226 -9.74 30.62 36.28
CA LYS A 226 -10.30 31.91 35.87
C LYS A 226 -11.41 32.37 36.81
N GLU A 227 -12.30 31.47 37.23
CA GLU A 227 -13.33 31.78 38.23
C GLU A 227 -12.73 32.21 39.57
N PHE A 228 -11.68 31.53 40.05
CA PHE A 228 -11.00 31.91 41.28
C PHE A 228 -10.29 33.26 41.17
N GLU A 229 -9.63 33.54 40.04
CA GLU A 229 -8.98 34.83 39.78
C GLU A 229 -10.00 35.97 39.82
N GLN A 230 -11.17 35.78 39.20
CA GLN A 230 -12.27 36.77 39.24
C GLN A 230 -12.78 37.01 40.66
N LYS A 231 -13.01 35.94 41.43
CA LYS A 231 -13.43 36.06 42.84
C LYS A 231 -12.39 36.78 43.69
N PHE A 232 -11.10 36.52 43.45
CA PHE A 232 -10.01 37.19 44.15
C PHE A 232 -9.97 38.69 43.85
N GLN A 233 -10.13 39.08 42.57
CA GLN A 233 -10.22 40.48 42.17
C GLN A 233 -11.44 41.18 42.79
N GLU A 234 -12.60 40.53 42.79
CA GLU A 234 -13.81 41.06 43.41
C GLU A 234 -13.61 41.28 44.92
N LEU A 235 -13.00 40.31 45.62
CA LEU A 235 -12.71 40.43 47.04
C LEU A 235 -11.73 41.58 47.33
N ASN A 236 -10.67 41.74 46.51
CA ASN A 236 -9.74 42.85 46.65
C ASN A 236 -10.44 44.21 46.48
N ASN A 237 -11.30 44.34 45.47
CA ASN A 237 -12.10 45.55 45.26
C ASN A 237 -13.01 45.83 46.46
N GLN A 238 -13.64 44.80 47.05
CA GLN A 238 -14.45 44.94 48.26
C GLN A 238 -13.61 45.40 49.47
N ILE A 239 -12.40 44.86 49.64
CA ILE A 239 -11.47 45.28 50.69
C ILE A 239 -11.06 46.75 50.52
N GLU A 240 -10.71 47.16 49.30
CA GLU A 240 -10.31 48.53 48.99
C GLU A 240 -11.47 49.52 49.23
N ASN A 241 -12.68 49.17 48.79
CA ASN A 241 -13.88 49.97 49.04
C ASN A 241 -14.16 50.14 50.53
N LYS A 242 -14.11 49.06 51.32
CA LYS A 242 -14.29 49.13 52.77
C LYS A 242 -13.21 49.98 53.44
N LYS A 243 -11.95 49.81 53.05
CA LYS A 243 -10.84 50.62 53.55
C LYS A 243 -11.06 52.11 53.29
N ASN A 244 -11.47 52.48 52.07
CA ASN A 244 -11.75 53.87 51.71
C ASN A 244 -12.94 54.44 52.47
N GLN A 245 -13.98 53.64 52.68
CA GLN A 245 -15.13 54.03 53.51
C GLN A 245 -14.70 54.29 54.96
N THR A 246 -13.96 53.37 55.58
CA THR A 246 -13.48 53.54 56.95
C THR A 246 -12.54 54.73 57.09
N LEU A 247 -11.67 55.00 56.10
CA LEU A 247 -10.82 56.20 56.08
C LEU A 247 -11.65 57.48 56.03
N LYS A 248 -12.74 57.50 55.25
CA LYS A 248 -13.66 58.64 55.19
C LYS A 248 -14.37 58.85 56.54
N GLU A 249 -14.88 57.79 57.14
CA GLU A 249 -15.53 57.84 58.46
C GLU A 249 -14.57 58.36 59.55
N ILE A 250 -13.31 57.91 59.54
CA ILE A 250 -12.26 58.40 60.44
C ILE A 250 -11.99 59.90 60.22
N ALA A 251 -11.88 60.35 58.96
CA ALA A 251 -11.65 61.75 58.63
C ALA A 251 -12.81 62.65 59.10
N GLU A 252 -14.06 62.22 58.89
CA GLU A 252 -15.25 62.93 59.37
C GLU A 252 -15.28 63.00 60.91
N ALA A 253 -14.94 61.91 61.61
CA ALA A 253 -14.85 61.88 63.06
C ALA A 253 -13.76 62.83 63.59
N HIS A 254 -12.59 62.86 62.94
CA HIS A 254 -11.51 63.80 63.27
C HIS A 254 -11.96 65.25 63.09
N GLN A 255 -12.65 65.58 61.99
CA GLN A 255 -13.15 66.93 61.77
C GLN A 255 -14.13 67.37 62.88
N ARG A 256 -15.08 66.50 63.26
CA ARG A 256 -16.00 66.78 64.38
C ARG A 256 -15.26 66.98 65.70
N LEU A 257 -14.21 66.19 65.95
CA LEU A 257 -13.38 66.36 67.13
C LEU A 257 -12.63 67.71 67.12
N GLU A 258 -12.07 68.12 66.00
CA GLU A 258 -11.43 69.43 65.87
C GLU A 258 -12.41 70.59 66.08
N GLU A 259 -13.64 70.46 65.57
CA GLU A 259 -14.72 71.44 65.77
C GLU A 259 -15.11 71.54 67.25
N THR A 260 -15.28 70.41 67.95
CA THR A 260 -15.58 70.41 69.39
C THR A 260 -14.43 70.97 70.22
N VAL A 261 -13.18 70.63 69.92
CA VAL A 261 -11.99 71.22 70.56
C VAL A 261 -11.95 72.74 70.33
N LYS A 262 -12.26 73.23 69.12
CA LYS A 262 -12.38 74.67 68.84
C LYS A 262 -13.47 75.34 69.69
N GLN A 263 -14.64 74.72 69.81
CA GLN A 263 -15.73 75.25 70.62
C GLN A 263 -15.35 75.34 72.10
N VAL A 264 -14.73 74.29 72.64
CA VAL A 264 -14.24 74.25 74.02
C VAL A 264 -13.17 75.31 74.26
N ARG A 265 -12.21 75.50 73.34
CA ARG A 265 -11.22 76.58 73.45
C ARG A 265 -11.87 77.96 73.50
N LYS A 266 -12.84 78.23 72.63
CA LYS A 266 -13.59 79.50 72.68
C LYS A 266 -14.25 79.72 74.04
N PHE A 267 -14.89 78.68 74.59
CA PHE A 267 -15.51 78.75 75.91
C PHE A 267 -14.51 79.10 77.02
N TYR A 268 -13.33 78.46 77.04
CA TYR A 268 -12.28 78.78 78.00
C TYR A 268 -11.65 80.15 77.79
N ASP A 269 -11.51 80.62 76.55
CA ASP A 269 -11.05 81.98 76.27
C ASP A 269 -12.05 83.02 76.80
N TYR A 270 -13.36 82.74 76.74
CA TYR A 270 -14.41 83.56 77.39
C TYR A 270 -14.28 83.54 78.92
N GLU A 271 -14.15 82.37 79.56
CA GLU A 271 -13.97 82.29 81.03
C GLU A 271 -12.67 82.96 81.50
N ARG A 272 -11.60 82.86 80.71
CA ARG A 272 -10.33 83.53 80.99
C ARG A 272 -10.44 85.04 80.85
N PHE A 273 -11.22 85.53 79.87
CA PHE A 273 -11.52 86.96 79.77
C PHE A 273 -12.26 87.44 81.03
N ASP A 274 -13.25 86.71 81.54
CA ASP A 274 -13.95 87.08 82.78
C ASP A 274 -13.02 87.04 84.01
N ILE A 275 -12.12 86.05 84.10
CA ILE A 275 -11.17 85.92 85.22
C ILE A 275 -10.07 86.99 85.16
N ASP A 276 -9.50 87.29 83.99
CA ASP A 276 -8.43 88.29 83.88
C ASP A 276 -9.00 89.73 83.98
N TYR A 277 -10.23 89.98 83.50
CA TYR A 277 -10.88 91.28 83.68
C TYR A 277 -11.31 91.53 85.14
N LEU A 278 -11.70 90.49 85.89
CA LEU A 278 -11.94 90.57 87.33
C LEU A 278 -10.65 90.49 88.16
N GLY A 279 -9.61 89.82 87.65
CA GLY A 279 -8.29 89.70 88.27
C GLY A 279 -7.52 91.02 88.24
N ASP A 280 -7.56 91.74 87.12
CA ASP A 280 -6.98 93.08 87.01
C ASP A 280 -7.74 94.12 87.85
N ALA A 281 -9.04 93.90 88.11
CA ALA A 281 -9.79 94.70 89.09
C ALA A 281 -9.36 94.44 90.55
N VAL A 282 -8.70 93.31 90.84
CA VAL A 282 -8.24 92.93 92.19
C VAL A 282 -6.73 93.16 92.38
N LEU A 283 -5.93 93.17 91.32
CA LEU A 283 -4.47 93.31 91.35
C LEU A 283 -3.95 94.74 91.62
N PHE A 284 -4.82 95.74 91.76
CA PHE A 284 -4.43 97.02 92.41
C PHE A 284 -4.25 96.91 93.93
N SER A 285 -4.43 95.73 94.52
CA SER A 285 -4.24 95.52 95.95
C SER A 285 -3.47 94.23 96.26
N LYS A 286 -2.16 94.20 95.96
CA LYS A 286 -1.10 93.93 96.94
C LYS A 286 0.21 93.53 96.27
N ALA A 287 1.25 94.12 96.84
CA ALA A 287 2.65 93.94 96.52
C ALA A 287 3.20 92.59 96.99
N ASP A 288 4.30 92.21 96.33
CA ASP A 288 5.50 91.50 96.80
C ASP A 288 5.37 90.11 97.45
N VAL A 289 6.13 89.14 96.88
CA VAL A 289 7.21 88.32 97.54
C VAL A 289 7.53 87.07 96.65
N PRO A 290 8.78 86.56 96.61
CA PRO A 290 9.40 85.97 95.40
C PRO A 290 9.57 84.43 95.39
N GLN A 291 9.87 83.95 94.17
CA GLN A 291 10.62 82.76 93.72
C GLN A 291 10.66 81.46 94.57
N SER A 292 10.34 80.34 93.93
CA SER A 292 11.29 79.21 93.84
C SER A 292 10.98 78.27 92.67
N GLN A 293 12.06 77.82 92.03
CA GLN A 293 12.13 76.92 90.89
C GLN A 293 11.72 75.49 91.31
N ASN A 294 11.08 74.76 90.41
CA ASN A 294 11.34 73.32 90.27
C ASN A 294 11.01 72.85 88.84
N GLN A 295 12.08 72.53 88.11
CA GLN A 295 12.02 71.76 86.88
C GLN A 295 11.72 70.29 87.21
N VAL A 296 10.76 69.69 86.52
CA VAL A 296 10.64 68.24 86.45
C VAL A 296 10.73 67.83 84.98
N VAL A 297 11.89 67.27 84.66
CA VAL A 297 12.18 66.56 83.41
C VAL A 297 11.61 65.15 83.54
N ILE A 298 10.74 64.73 82.62
CA ILE A 298 10.44 63.30 82.44
C ILE A 298 10.75 62.92 80.99
N THR A 299 11.80 62.11 80.89
CA THR A 299 12.39 61.46 79.73
C THR A 299 11.48 60.41 79.10
N THR A 300 11.41 60.41 77.76
CA THR A 300 10.95 59.31 76.92
C THR A 300 12.08 58.30 76.68
N PRO A 301 11.83 57.00 76.84
CA PRO A 301 12.44 55.97 75.98
C PRO A 301 11.30 55.19 75.30
N GLY A 302 11.35 54.76 74.06
CA GLY A 302 12.48 54.27 73.29
C GLY A 302 11.92 53.13 72.44
N SER A 303 11.98 53.33 71.13
CA SER A 303 11.62 52.40 70.05
C SER A 303 12.06 50.94 70.28
N ARG A 304 11.15 49.98 70.06
CA ARG A 304 11.51 48.57 69.82
C ARG A 304 11.39 48.25 68.33
N GLN A 305 12.53 47.89 67.76
CA GLN A 305 12.71 47.41 66.40
C GLN A 305 12.02 46.06 66.17
N TYR A 306 11.43 45.96 64.98
CA TYR A 306 11.08 44.75 64.27
C TYR A 306 12.30 43.82 64.08
N ARG A 307 12.10 42.51 64.29
CA ARG A 307 12.78 41.45 63.53
C ARG A 307 11.76 40.37 63.17
N GLY A 308 11.34 40.38 61.92
CA GLY A 308 10.63 39.27 61.29
C GLY A 308 11.62 38.20 60.80
N ARG A 309 11.19 36.95 60.91
CA ARG A 309 11.52 35.86 60.00
C ARG A 309 10.21 35.35 59.44
#